data_AF-A0A7Y0WQX7-F1
#
_entry.id   AF-A0A7Y0WQX7-F1
#
_cell.length_a   1.000
_cell.length_b   1.000
_cell.length_c   1.000
_cell.angle_alpha   90.00
_cell.angle_beta   90.00
_cell.angle_gamma   90.00
#
_symmetry.space_group_name_H-M   'P 1'
#
loop_
_entity.id
_entity.type
_entity.pdbx_description
1 polymer ?
#
loop_
_entity_poly.entity_id
_entity_poly.type
_entity_poly.pdbx_seq_one_letter_code
_entity_poly.pdbx_strand_id
1 'polypeptide(L)'
;MTTSINDFWWTTLLALSGWGAIAFLIGWRVRSGKVFKGITAAKQNIYLGLILVVVSMVPPGVSWFKYMDFKEQRQAESQETAQMNQRLQADTDEKKCAALKAQNQECAQKKDQQRQEDDGETLYTIMAKIVDMIGVFVGFLGGALGVNILSEGLFRRDKTLPEPLEPSPMYVKRTITYEGGKIHHETIMEYRPSKPE
;
A
#
# COMPACT_ATOMS: atom_id res chain seq x y z
N MET A 1 -29.42 0.13 -5.20
CA MET A 1 -28.62 -0.33 -6.36
C MET A 1 -28.07 -1.70 -5.98
N THR A 2 -28.50 -2.75 -6.67
CA THR A 2 -28.02 -4.12 -6.46
C THR A 2 -26.56 -4.21 -6.88
N THR A 3 -25.65 -4.32 -5.91
CA THR A 3 -24.21 -4.42 -6.17
C THR A 3 -23.91 -5.87 -6.52
N SER A 4 -23.72 -6.17 -7.81
CA SER A 4 -23.44 -7.53 -8.24
C SER A 4 -22.03 -7.95 -7.78
N ILE A 5 -21.78 -9.26 -7.60
CA ILE A 5 -20.42 -9.79 -7.36
C ILE A 5 -19.44 -9.28 -8.42
N ASN A 6 -19.91 -9.06 -9.65
CA ASN A 6 -19.12 -8.51 -10.73
C ASN A 6 -18.69 -7.06 -10.45
N ASP A 7 -19.58 -6.23 -9.91
CA ASP A 7 -19.27 -4.85 -9.54
C ASP A 7 -18.25 -4.77 -8.40
N PHE A 8 -18.32 -5.71 -7.44
CA PHE A 8 -17.33 -5.84 -6.38
C PHE A 8 -15.93 -6.09 -6.96
N TRP A 9 -15.79 -7.07 -7.87
CA TRP A 9 -14.50 -7.37 -8.48
C TRP A 9 -13.99 -6.25 -9.39
N TRP A 10 -14.86 -5.63 -10.19
CA TRP A 10 -14.48 -4.52 -11.06
C TRP A 10 -13.98 -3.31 -10.26
N THR A 11 -14.70 -2.93 -9.20
CA THR A 11 -14.28 -1.80 -8.34
C THR A 11 -12.99 -2.10 -7.58
N THR A 12 -12.82 -3.32 -7.10
CA THR A 12 -11.59 -3.76 -6.43
C THR A 12 -10.40 -3.80 -7.38
N LEU A 13 -10.57 -4.31 -8.61
CA LEU A 13 -9.54 -4.30 -9.66
C LEU A 13 -9.17 -2.88 -10.10
N LEU A 14 -10.15 -1.98 -10.22
CA LEU A 14 -9.90 -0.57 -10.51
C LEU A 14 -9.10 0.10 -9.39
N ALA A 15 -9.45 -0.17 -8.13
CA ALA A 15 -8.71 0.37 -6.98
C ALA A 15 -7.26 -0.17 -6.93
N LEU A 16 -7.07 -1.47 -7.16
CA LEU A 16 -5.74 -2.09 -7.19
C LEU A 16 -4.89 -1.60 -8.37
N SER A 17 -5.48 -1.46 -9.56
CA SER A 17 -4.77 -0.95 -10.74
C SER A 17 -4.40 0.52 -10.59
N GLY A 18 -5.30 1.35 -10.03
CA GLY A 18 -5.02 2.74 -9.68
C GLY A 18 -3.89 2.86 -8.65
N TRP A 19 -3.93 2.03 -7.60
CA TRP A 19 -2.84 1.95 -6.62
C TRP A 19 -1.52 1.55 -7.27
N GLY A 20 -1.52 0.51 -8.11
CA GLY A 20 -0.32 0.05 -8.81
C GLY A 20 0.27 1.11 -9.75
N ALA A 21 -0.58 1.85 -10.46
CA ALA A 21 -0.15 2.96 -11.31
C ALA A 21 0.50 4.08 -10.49
N ILE A 22 -0.09 4.45 -9.34
CA ILE A 22 0.48 5.47 -8.44
C ILE A 22 1.82 5.00 -7.88
N ALA A 23 1.90 3.75 -7.40
CA ALA A 23 3.13 3.15 -6.89
C ALA A 23 4.24 3.15 -7.95
N PHE A 24 3.91 2.80 -9.19
CA PHE A 24 4.82 2.84 -10.32
C PHE A 24 5.30 4.26 -10.64
N LEU A 25 4.39 5.24 -10.69
CA LEU A 25 4.73 6.64 -10.93
C LEU A 25 5.65 7.20 -9.85
N ILE A 26 5.38 6.89 -8.58
CA ILE A 26 6.22 7.28 -7.45
C ILE A 26 7.61 6.64 -7.57
N GLY A 27 7.68 5.33 -7.80
CA GLY A 27 8.95 4.63 -7.97
C GLY A 27 9.77 5.16 -9.16
N TRP A 28 9.13 5.40 -10.30
CA TRP A 28 9.74 6.01 -11.48
C TRP A 28 10.28 7.41 -11.17
N ARG A 29 9.50 8.21 -10.44
CA ARG A 29 9.86 9.59 -10.07
C ARG A 29 11.07 9.63 -9.14
N VAL A 30 11.14 8.74 -8.17
CA VAL A 30 12.28 8.59 -7.25
C VAL A 30 13.53 8.14 -8.02
N ARG A 31 13.39 7.13 -8.90
CA ARG A 31 14.48 6.63 -9.75
C ARG A 31 15.02 7.68 -10.72
N SER A 32 14.15 8.55 -11.23
CA SER A 32 14.54 9.63 -12.15
C SER A 32 15.46 10.68 -11.52
N GLY A 33 15.59 10.74 -10.18
CA GLY A 33 16.48 11.67 -9.48
C GLY A 33 16.14 13.16 -9.63
N LYS A 34 15.11 13.51 -10.42
CA LYS A 34 14.67 14.89 -10.60
C LYS A 34 14.05 15.39 -9.30
N VAL A 35 14.44 16.56 -8.82
CA VAL A 35 13.78 17.19 -7.67
C VAL A 35 12.77 18.23 -8.13
N PHE A 36 11.63 18.35 -7.43
CA PHE A 36 10.71 19.45 -7.68
C PHE A 36 11.39 20.77 -7.29
N LYS A 37 11.23 21.81 -8.11
CA LYS A 37 11.81 23.14 -7.83
C LYS A 37 11.37 23.61 -6.43
N GLY A 38 12.34 23.88 -5.57
CA GLY A 38 12.11 24.38 -4.21
C GLY A 38 12.09 23.32 -3.10
N ILE A 39 12.29 22.03 -3.41
CA ILE A 39 12.32 20.95 -2.41
C ILE A 39 13.62 20.14 -2.54
N THR A 40 14.22 19.76 -1.42
CA THR A 40 15.39 18.88 -1.40
C THR A 40 15.03 17.43 -1.75
N ALA A 41 16.00 16.67 -2.26
CA ALA A 41 15.75 15.28 -2.69
C ALA A 41 15.24 14.41 -1.53
N ALA A 42 15.79 14.64 -0.33
CA ALA A 42 15.38 14.01 0.90
C ALA A 42 13.91 14.24 1.23
N LYS A 43 13.48 15.51 1.28
CA LYS A 43 12.10 15.89 1.60
C LYS A 43 11.11 15.35 0.58
N GLN A 44 11.45 15.39 -0.71
CA GLN A 44 10.60 14.86 -1.77
C GLN A 44 10.35 13.35 -1.58
N ASN A 45 11.40 12.57 -1.31
CA ASN A 45 11.27 11.13 -1.09
C ASN A 45 10.42 10.83 0.15
N ILE A 46 10.58 11.59 1.23
CA ILE A 46 9.76 11.45 2.44
C ILE A 46 8.28 11.68 2.13
N TYR A 47 7.93 12.78 1.44
CA TYR A 47 6.54 13.05 1.08
C TYR A 47 5.96 11.98 0.16
N LEU A 48 6.73 11.53 -0.84
CA LEU A 48 6.29 10.49 -1.77
C LEU A 48 6.09 9.13 -1.08
N GLY A 49 6.98 8.76 -0.16
CA GLY A 49 6.83 7.54 0.64
C GLY A 49 5.62 7.60 1.55
N LEU A 50 5.36 8.74 2.20
CA LEU A 50 4.19 8.94 3.06
C LEU A 50 2.88 8.90 2.24
N ILE A 51 2.86 9.54 1.07
CA ILE A 51 1.72 9.48 0.14
C ILE A 51 1.45 8.03 -0.27
N LEU A 52 2.48 7.25 -0.60
CA LEU A 52 2.32 5.85 -0.97
C LEU A 52 1.68 5.02 0.16
N VAL A 53 2.11 5.22 1.40
CA VAL A 53 1.54 4.54 2.58
C VAL A 53 0.06 4.91 2.77
N VAL A 54 -0.30 6.19 2.63
CA VAL A 54 -1.68 6.64 2.76
C VAL A 54 -2.55 6.08 1.63
N VAL A 55 -2.07 6.11 0.39
CA VAL A 55 -2.80 5.61 -0.79
C VAL A 55 -2.97 4.09 -0.73
N SER A 56 -2.08 3.36 -0.06
CA SER A 56 -2.24 1.92 0.19
C SER A 56 -3.43 1.56 1.07
N MET A 57 -4.02 2.50 1.80
CA MET A 57 -5.25 2.25 2.57
C MET A 57 -6.52 2.28 1.69
N VAL A 58 -6.44 2.83 0.48
CA VAL A 58 -7.61 2.99 -0.40
C VAL A 58 -8.15 1.65 -0.91
N PRO A 59 -7.36 0.73 -1.49
CA PRO A 59 -7.88 -0.54 -1.97
C PRO A 59 -8.51 -1.41 -0.87
N PRO A 60 -7.90 -1.59 0.32
CA PRO A 60 -8.50 -2.33 1.43
C PRO A 60 -9.80 -1.67 1.92
N GLY A 61 -9.82 -0.34 2.03
CA GLY A 61 -11.01 0.40 2.48
C GLY A 61 -12.19 0.22 1.53
N VAL A 62 -11.97 0.38 0.21
CA VAL A 62 -13.03 0.19 -0.81
C VAL A 62 -13.56 -1.25 -0.78
N SER A 63 -12.67 -2.23 -0.70
CA SER A 63 -13.03 -3.65 -0.61
C SER A 63 -13.89 -3.95 0.62
N TRP A 64 -13.51 -3.40 1.78
CA TRP A 64 -14.25 -3.56 3.03
C TRP A 64 -15.65 -2.93 2.99
N PHE A 65 -15.75 -1.68 2.51
CA PHE A 65 -17.04 -1.00 2.38
C PHE A 65 -18.01 -1.77 1.47
N LYS A 66 -17.53 -2.29 0.34
CA LYS A 66 -18.36 -3.09 -0.57
C LYS A 66 -18.75 -4.45 0.00
N TYR A 67 -17.86 -5.08 0.77
CA TYR A 67 -18.18 -6.31 1.50
C TYR A 67 -19.31 -6.08 2.52
N MET A 68 -19.25 -4.98 3.29
CA MET A 68 -20.28 -4.63 4.26
C MET A 68 -21.65 -4.39 3.60
N ASP A 69 -21.67 -3.65 2.50
CA ASP A 69 -22.88 -3.37 1.71
C ASP A 69 -23.51 -4.66 1.14
N PHE A 70 -22.66 -5.58 0.64
CA PHE A 70 -23.11 -6.90 0.16
C PHE A 70 -23.68 -7.77 1.29
N LYS A 71 -23.05 -7.74 2.48
CA LYS A 71 -23.52 -8.46 3.65
C LYS A 71 -24.88 -7.94 4.11
N GLU A 72 -25.06 -6.62 4.16
CA GLU A 72 -26.30 -5.98 4.60
C GLU A 72 -27.46 -6.27 3.65
N GLN A 73 -27.25 -6.13 2.33
CA GLN A 73 -28.28 -6.46 1.33
C GLN A 73 -28.71 -7.93 1.40
N ARG A 74 -27.77 -8.86 1.54
CA ARG A 74 -28.10 -10.29 1.59
C ARG A 74 -28.67 -10.74 2.91
N GLN A 75 -28.32 -10.10 4.03
CA GLN A 75 -29.00 -10.36 5.31
C GLN A 75 -30.46 -9.92 5.28
N ALA A 76 -30.78 -8.83 4.58
CA ALA A 76 -32.17 -8.43 4.37
C ALA A 76 -32.93 -9.45 3.49
N GLU A 77 -32.35 -9.86 2.36
CA GLU A 77 -32.96 -10.86 1.46
C GLU A 77 -33.08 -12.26 2.11
N SER A 78 -32.08 -12.66 2.90
CA SER A 78 -32.08 -13.98 3.55
C SER A 78 -33.11 -14.06 4.65
N GLN A 79 -33.38 -12.98 5.39
CA GLN A 79 -34.44 -12.96 6.40
C GLN A 79 -35.82 -13.11 5.77
N GLU A 80 -36.11 -12.42 4.68
CA GLU A 80 -37.39 -12.55 3.97
C GLU A 80 -37.56 -13.94 3.35
N THR A 81 -36.50 -14.46 2.72
CA THR A 81 -36.52 -15.79 2.09
C THR A 81 -36.60 -16.90 3.14
N ALA A 82 -35.89 -16.78 4.26
CA ALA A 82 -35.95 -17.74 5.36
C ALA A 82 -37.33 -17.77 6.00
N GLN A 83 -37.97 -16.62 6.22
CA GLN A 83 -39.35 -16.57 6.72
C GLN A 83 -40.34 -17.19 5.74
N MET A 84 -40.19 -16.93 4.43
CA MET A 84 -41.05 -17.52 3.41
C MET A 84 -40.87 -19.04 3.32
N ASN A 85 -39.62 -19.52 3.30
CA ASN A 85 -39.31 -20.95 3.29
C ASN A 85 -39.75 -21.66 4.58
N GLN A 86 -39.64 -21.01 5.74
CA GLN A 86 -40.15 -21.55 7.00
C GLN A 86 -41.68 -21.73 6.96
N ARG A 87 -42.40 -20.76 6.39
CA ARG A 87 -43.86 -20.86 6.21
C ARG A 87 -44.23 -21.96 5.22
N LEU A 88 -43.59 -22.01 4.06
CA LEU A 88 -43.80 -23.06 3.06
C LEU A 88 -43.46 -24.45 3.60
N GLN A 89 -42.38 -24.59 4.37
CA GLN A 89 -42.02 -25.84 5.03
C GLN A 89 -43.02 -26.21 6.12
N ALA A 90 -43.49 -25.26 6.94
CA ALA A 90 -44.52 -25.53 7.94
C ALA A 90 -45.81 -26.05 7.29
N ASP A 91 -46.26 -25.42 6.20
CA ASP A 91 -47.45 -25.86 5.44
C ASP A 91 -47.24 -27.24 4.78
N THR A 92 -46.04 -27.49 4.25
CA THR A 92 -45.71 -28.76 3.60
C THR A 92 -45.59 -29.88 4.62
N ASP A 93 -44.99 -29.60 5.78
CA ASP A 93 -44.87 -30.52 6.90
C ASP A 93 -46.25 -30.82 7.47
N GLU A 94 -47.10 -29.81 7.69
CA GLU A 94 -48.47 -30.00 8.16
C GLU A 94 -49.26 -30.94 7.24
N LYS A 95 -49.17 -30.73 5.92
CA LYS A 95 -49.82 -31.60 4.93
C LYS A 95 -49.26 -33.02 4.91
N LYS A 96 -47.94 -33.19 4.97
CA LYS A 96 -47.29 -34.51 5.04
C LYS A 96 -47.66 -35.24 6.33
N CYS A 97 -47.69 -34.52 7.44
CA CYS A 97 -48.02 -35.04 8.76
C CYS A 97 -49.50 -35.44 8.83
N ALA A 98 -50.40 -34.66 8.24
CA ALA A 98 -51.82 -35.00 8.11
C ALA A 98 -52.03 -36.28 7.27
N ALA A 99 -51.28 -36.43 6.16
CA ALA A 99 -51.34 -37.63 5.32
C ALA A 99 -50.79 -38.88 6.03
N LEU A 100 -49.71 -38.75 6.81
CA LEU A 100 -49.13 -39.86 7.60
C LEU A 100 -50.01 -40.25 8.79
N LYS A 101 -50.68 -39.26 9.41
CA LYS A 101 -51.65 -39.51 10.48
C LYS A 101 -52.88 -40.26 9.98
N ALA A 102 -53.29 -40.03 8.72
CA ALA A 102 -54.31 -40.84 8.05
C ALA A 102 -53.86 -42.30 7.80
N GLN A 103 -52.56 -42.58 7.86
CA GLN A 103 -51.96 -43.93 7.73
C GLN A 103 -51.44 -44.51 9.07
N ASN A 104 -51.77 -43.91 10.23
CA ASN A 104 -51.30 -44.34 11.56
C ASN A 104 -49.76 -44.38 11.73
N GLN A 105 -49.01 -43.53 11.03
CA GLN A 105 -47.55 -43.39 11.22
C GLN A 105 -47.19 -42.11 11.98
N GLU A 106 -46.18 -42.20 12.85
CA GLU A 106 -45.63 -41.05 13.58
C GLU A 106 -44.78 -40.17 12.67
N CYS A 107 -44.87 -38.87 12.90
CA CYS A 107 -44.32 -37.83 12.06
C CYS A 107 -43.03 -37.28 12.70
N ALA A 108 -41.88 -37.56 12.09
CA ALA A 108 -40.58 -37.07 12.56
C ALA A 108 -40.13 -35.83 11.77
N GLN A 109 -39.90 -34.70 12.46
CA GLN A 109 -39.18 -33.51 11.96
C GLN A 109 -37.71 -33.58 12.42
N LYS A 110 -36.67 -32.98 11.81
CA LYS A 110 -36.46 -32.07 10.67
C LYS A 110 -34.95 -32.17 10.35
N LYS A 111 -34.51 -32.17 9.08
CA LYS A 111 -33.06 -32.12 8.72
C LYS A 111 -32.68 -31.12 7.63
N ASP A 112 -33.65 -30.47 6.99
CA ASP A 112 -33.38 -29.73 5.75
C ASP A 112 -33.08 -28.23 5.92
N GLN A 113 -33.39 -27.63 7.09
CA GLN A 113 -33.11 -26.21 7.34
C GLN A 113 -31.63 -25.88 7.46
N GLN A 114 -30.80 -26.82 7.92
CA GLN A 114 -29.36 -26.60 8.10
C GLN A 114 -28.59 -26.44 6.78
N ARG A 115 -29.06 -27.04 5.68
CA ARG A 115 -28.26 -27.12 4.45
C ARG A 115 -28.20 -25.81 3.65
N GLN A 116 -29.22 -24.97 3.77
CA GLN A 116 -29.32 -23.71 3.02
C GLN A 116 -28.60 -22.54 3.73
N GLU A 117 -28.46 -22.62 5.05
CA GLU A 117 -27.72 -21.66 5.87
C GLU A 117 -26.19 -21.85 5.70
N ASP A 118 -25.75 -23.10 5.58
CA ASP A 118 -24.35 -23.52 5.47
C ASP A 118 -23.67 -23.05 4.14
N ASP A 119 -24.40 -23.12 3.02
CA ASP A 119 -23.88 -22.68 1.71
C ASP A 119 -23.71 -21.15 1.63
N GLY A 120 -24.55 -20.39 2.34
CA GLY A 120 -24.46 -18.94 2.44
C GLY A 120 -23.24 -18.51 3.25
N GLU A 121 -23.07 -19.06 4.46
CA GLU A 121 -21.93 -18.76 5.36
C GLU A 121 -20.58 -19.04 4.72
N THR A 122 -20.49 -20.11 3.93
CA THR A 122 -19.25 -20.51 3.25
C THR A 122 -18.78 -19.43 2.26
N LEU A 123 -19.69 -18.82 1.50
CA LEU A 123 -19.35 -17.81 0.50
C LEU A 123 -18.93 -16.48 1.14
N TYR A 124 -19.55 -16.08 2.25
CA TYR A 124 -19.14 -14.89 3.02
C TYR A 124 -17.75 -15.06 3.63
N THR A 125 -17.46 -16.24 4.16
CA THR A 125 -16.19 -16.55 4.81
C THR A 125 -15.05 -16.50 3.79
N ILE A 126 -15.29 -17.01 2.57
CA ILE A 126 -14.30 -16.93 1.49
C ILE A 126 -14.06 -15.48 1.07
N MET A 127 -15.11 -14.69 0.86
CA MET A 127 -14.97 -13.28 0.47
C MET A 127 -14.27 -12.43 1.54
N ALA A 128 -14.60 -12.63 2.81
CA ALA A 128 -13.94 -11.95 3.93
C ALA A 128 -12.42 -12.27 3.95
N LYS A 129 -12.05 -13.55 3.82
CA LYS A 129 -10.65 -13.96 3.76
C LYS A 129 -9.89 -13.35 2.57
N ILE A 130 -10.55 -13.20 1.42
CA ILE A 130 -9.94 -12.56 0.24
C ILE A 130 -9.71 -11.08 0.49
N VAL A 131 -10.70 -10.36 1.05
CA VAL A 131 -10.56 -8.93 1.38
C VAL A 131 -9.44 -8.72 2.39
N ASP A 132 -9.36 -9.56 3.43
CA ASP A 132 -8.28 -9.52 4.41
C ASP A 132 -6.92 -9.79 3.76
N MET A 133 -6.83 -10.79 2.88
CA MET A 133 -5.60 -11.06 2.12
C MET A 133 -5.16 -9.84 1.30
N ILE A 134 -6.07 -9.24 0.54
CA ILE A 134 -5.78 -8.03 -0.26
C ILE A 134 -5.29 -6.91 0.65
N GLY A 135 -5.95 -6.71 1.80
CA GLY A 135 -5.53 -5.77 2.83
C GLY A 135 -4.10 -5.98 3.28
N VAL A 136 -3.76 -7.22 3.66
CA VAL A 136 -2.43 -7.59 4.12
C VAL A 136 -1.39 -7.42 3.02
N PHE A 137 -1.66 -7.90 1.79
CA PHE A 137 -0.69 -7.80 0.69
C PHE A 137 -0.43 -6.36 0.26
N VAL A 138 -1.48 -5.55 0.07
CA VAL A 138 -1.35 -4.14 -0.33
C VAL A 138 -0.73 -3.31 0.80
N GLY A 139 -1.11 -3.59 2.05
CA GLY A 139 -0.52 -2.96 3.22
C GLY A 139 0.97 -3.30 3.36
N PHE A 140 1.35 -4.56 3.18
CA PHE A 140 2.75 -4.99 3.23
C PHE A 140 3.58 -4.40 2.10
N LEU A 141 3.11 -4.48 0.85
CA LEU A 141 3.81 -3.90 -0.30
C LEU A 141 3.92 -2.38 -0.20
N GLY A 142 2.82 -1.72 0.16
CA GLY A 142 2.77 -0.28 0.37
C GLY A 142 3.68 0.19 1.50
N GLY A 143 3.66 -0.52 2.62
CA GLY A 143 4.53 -0.27 3.77
C GLY A 143 5.99 -0.49 3.44
N ALA A 144 6.35 -1.63 2.82
CA ALA A 144 7.73 -1.94 2.45
C ALA A 144 8.29 -0.94 1.43
N LEU A 145 7.53 -0.63 0.37
CA LEU A 145 7.93 0.37 -0.63
C LEU A 145 8.01 1.77 -0.03
N GLY A 146 7.02 2.15 0.78
CA GLY A 146 6.96 3.46 1.43
C GLY A 146 8.13 3.68 2.38
N VAL A 147 8.41 2.71 3.26
CA VAL A 147 9.54 2.74 4.20
C VAL A 147 10.87 2.73 3.47
N ASN A 148 11.01 1.99 2.36
CA ASN A 148 12.24 1.98 1.56
C ASN A 148 12.50 3.36 0.91
N ILE A 149 11.47 4.03 0.41
CA ILE A 149 11.58 5.37 -0.15
C ILE A 149 11.85 6.40 0.96
N LEU A 150 11.19 6.27 2.11
CA LEU A 150 11.38 7.11 3.28
C LEU A 150 12.83 7.01 3.80
N SER A 151 13.37 5.79 3.89
CA SER A 151 14.74 5.56 4.36
C SER A 151 15.75 6.10 3.36
N GLU A 152 15.59 5.89 2.05
CA GLU A 152 16.43 6.54 1.03
C GLU A 152 16.37 8.07 1.11
N GLY A 153 15.21 8.65 1.42
CA GLY A 153 15.04 10.08 1.65
C GLY A 153 15.74 10.58 2.91
N LEU A 154 15.70 9.81 4.00
CA LEU A 154 16.30 10.16 5.29
C LEU A 154 17.83 10.01 5.28
N PHE A 155 18.35 9.00 4.57
CA PHE A 155 19.79 8.68 4.50
C PHE A 155 20.51 9.38 3.34
N ARG A 156 19.80 9.83 2.31
CA ARG A 156 20.35 10.86 1.41
C ARG A 156 20.45 12.16 2.20
N ARG A 157 21.53 12.31 2.98
CA ARG A 157 22.07 13.64 3.26
C ARG A 157 22.14 14.33 1.92
N ASP A 158 21.42 15.44 1.78
CA ASP A 158 21.61 16.35 0.67
C ASP A 158 23.12 16.50 0.56
N LYS A 159 23.69 15.98 -0.52
CA LYS A 159 25.03 16.39 -0.92
C LYS A 159 24.84 17.87 -1.23
N THR A 160 24.95 18.71 -0.20
CA THR A 160 25.63 19.99 -0.37
C THR A 160 26.85 19.59 -1.17
N LEU A 161 26.86 19.94 -2.46
CA LEU A 161 28.05 19.75 -3.27
C LEU A 161 29.19 20.22 -2.37
N PRO A 162 30.24 19.42 -2.11
CA PRO A 162 31.39 19.95 -1.40
C PRO A 162 31.74 21.20 -2.20
N GLU A 163 31.57 22.35 -1.54
CA GLU A 163 31.95 23.64 -2.07
C GLU A 163 33.34 23.39 -2.64
N PRO A 164 33.57 23.60 -3.96
CA PRO A 164 34.85 23.28 -4.54
C PRO A 164 35.87 24.02 -3.68
N LEU A 165 36.68 23.27 -2.92
CA LEU A 165 37.74 23.81 -2.10
C LEU A 165 38.53 24.68 -3.06
N GLU A 166 38.38 26.00 -2.94
CA GLU A 166 39.15 26.93 -3.75
C GLU A 166 40.60 26.52 -3.56
N PRO A 167 41.31 26.14 -4.64
CA PRO A 167 42.69 25.71 -4.51
C PRO A 167 43.44 26.86 -3.85
N SER A 168 43.98 26.62 -2.65
CA SER A 168 44.74 27.62 -1.91
C SER A 168 45.80 28.18 -2.86
N PRO A 169 45.88 29.51 -3.08
CA PRO A 169 46.86 30.06 -4.01
C PRO A 169 48.26 29.69 -3.52
N MET A 170 48.93 28.83 -4.28
CA MET A 170 50.33 28.46 -4.04
C MET A 170 51.20 29.54 -4.67
N TYR A 171 52.04 30.17 -3.85
CA TYR A 171 53.00 31.15 -4.34
C TYR A 171 54.36 30.47 -4.45
N VAL A 172 54.95 30.51 -5.64
CA VAL A 172 56.30 29.99 -5.90
C VAL A 172 57.27 31.16 -5.82
N LYS A 173 58.08 31.21 -4.76
CA LYS A 173 59.15 32.20 -4.62
C LYS A 173 60.45 31.58 -5.12
N ARG A 174 61.00 32.15 -6.20
CA ARG A 174 62.32 31.77 -6.72
C ARG A 174 63.32 32.83 -6.27
N THR A 175 64.32 32.42 -5.50
CA THR A 175 65.41 33.29 -5.07
C THR A 175 66.68 32.84 -5.77
N ILE A 176 67.30 33.77 -6.50
CA ILE A 176 68.59 33.56 -7.17
C ILE A 176 69.61 34.36 -6.39
N THR A 177 70.50 33.68 -5.68
CA THR A 177 71.62 34.30 -4.96
C THR A 177 72.92 34.02 -5.69
N TYR A 178 73.79 35.02 -5.75
CA TYR A 178 75.12 34.89 -6.34
C TYR A 178 76.15 35.09 -5.23
N GLU A 179 76.83 34.00 -4.85
CA GLU A 179 77.87 34.01 -3.81
C GLU A 179 79.13 33.32 -4.34
N GLY A 180 80.29 33.97 -4.15
CA GLY A 180 81.60 33.36 -4.42
C GLY A 180 81.82 32.90 -5.87
N GLY A 181 81.17 33.50 -6.85
CA GLY A 181 81.29 33.11 -8.27
C GLY A 181 80.33 32.00 -8.72
N LYS A 182 79.49 31.47 -7.81
CA LYS A 182 78.51 30.42 -8.11
C LYS A 182 77.08 30.94 -7.96
N ILE A 183 76.21 30.53 -8.87
CA ILE A 183 74.78 30.84 -8.83
C ILE A 183 74.09 29.77 -7.97
N HIS A 184 73.46 30.20 -6.88
CA HIS A 184 72.60 29.37 -6.06
C HIS A 184 71.14 29.72 -6.39
N HIS A 185 70.36 28.70 -6.76
CA HIS A 185 68.95 28.84 -7.08
C HIS A 185 68.12 28.05 -6.08
N GLU A 186 67.34 28.76 -5.27
CA GLU A 186 66.43 28.16 -4.29
C GLU A 186 64.99 28.46 -4.70
N THR A 187 64.15 27.42 -4.71
CA THR A 187 62.72 27.55 -4.97
C THR A 187 61.96 27.13 -3.73
N ILE A 188 61.30 28.10 -3.09
CA ILE A 188 60.49 27.86 -1.90
C ILE A 188 59.02 27.88 -2.32
N MET A 189 58.31 26.82 -1.98
CA MET A 189 56.87 26.73 -2.14
C MET A 189 56.20 27.17 -0.84
N GLU A 190 55.56 28.33 -0.84
CA GLU A 190 54.85 28.86 0.32
C GLU A 190 53.33 28.70 0.14
N TYR A 191 52.69 28.09 1.14
CA TYR A 191 51.24 28.10 1.29
C TYR A 191 50.87 29.36 2.06
N ARG A 192 49.86 30.11 1.60
CA ARG A 192 49.32 31.24 2.36
C ARG A 192 48.86 30.70 3.73
N PRO A 193 49.30 31.26 4.88
CA PRO A 193 48.75 30.86 6.17
C PRO A 193 47.24 31.12 6.15
N SER A 194 46.45 30.12 6.52
CA SER A 194 45.02 30.30 6.74
C SER A 194 44.84 31.50 7.68
N LYS A 195 44.11 32.53 7.23
CA LYS A 195 43.70 33.59 8.14
C LYS A 195 43.03 32.95 9.36
N PRO A 196 43.38 33.35 10.58
CA PRO A 196 42.49 33.08 11.70
C PRO A 196 41.18 33.83 11.44
N GLU A 197 40.10 33.02 11.41
CA GLU A 197 38.66 33.38 11.42
C GLU A 197 38.01 33.85 10.11
#